data_AF-A0A7Y9EMB2-F1
#
_entry.id   AF-A0A7Y9EMB2-F1
#
_cell.length_a   1.000
_cell.length_b   1.000
_cell.length_c   1.000
_cell.angle_alpha   90.00
_cell.angle_beta   90.00
_cell.angle_gamma   90.00
#
_symmetry.space_group_name_H-M   'P 1'
#
loop_
_entity.id
_entity.type
_entity.pdbx_description
1 polymer ?
#
loop_
_entity_poly.entity_id
_entity_poly.type
_entity_poly.pdbx_seq_one_letter_code
_entity_poly.pdbx_strand_id
1 'polypeptide(L)'
;MPHDETRVTAEWALWGLDRRSGLRGVLAGSGGRFSRGNFAEIVHRYHTGAPAELPQVTIGWTRLRDVPYLTLAIETWRGTGAAPAGDSVTRVFCVPFAPLARARVSYESLYRAFAPLDPPADGAAATVVLPAGEPGKPPGGPAMGTAATLLSGESRPVVIEDAGALPMLERLRFLDEVAWLLPYGMRARLSVSTWTRSTAEHRIRLSFTDHAPSGSRALTWDRPPDLPAGADVPRRYLALLTDSAGSADVRGELASAAAPLSFADPRAVLQALKTAVAVATGESSDIETLLTVCRDMLRQERHEPLVTALGRLDAELRSGDAHKKRAQHRKVIDDLGLMADHANLSGSIAVLFYSVLLRLMHGPRLDDAAAEKLLGAFSDPPAELLEALRRLSAGARPVR
;
A
#
# COMPACT_ATOMS: atom_id res chain seq x y z
N MET A 1 4.56 23.99 11.59
CA MET A 1 4.89 22.55 11.62
C MET A 1 5.69 22.27 10.36
N PRO A 2 6.93 21.75 10.42
CA PRO A 2 7.67 21.54 9.20
C PRO A 2 6.98 20.43 8.40
N HIS A 3 6.73 20.70 7.12
CA HIS A 3 6.17 19.74 6.18
C HIS A 3 7.10 18.52 6.13
N ASP A 4 6.54 17.33 6.37
CA ASP A 4 7.30 16.07 6.28
C ASP A 4 7.69 15.82 4.82
N GLU A 5 8.78 16.45 4.37
CA GLU A 5 9.35 16.22 3.05
C GLU A 5 10.27 15.01 3.09
N THR A 6 10.26 14.21 2.03
CA THR A 6 11.23 13.12 1.87
C THR A 6 12.17 13.41 0.71
N ARG A 7 13.47 13.33 0.98
CA ARG A 7 14.49 13.39 -0.07
C ARG A 7 14.72 11.99 -0.64
N VAL A 8 14.64 11.87 -1.95
CA VAL A 8 14.89 10.61 -2.66
C VAL A 8 15.91 10.81 -3.77
N THR A 9 16.75 9.80 -3.95
CA THR A 9 17.64 9.68 -5.10
C THR A 9 17.12 8.59 -6.02
N ALA A 10 16.74 8.98 -7.23
CA ALA A 10 16.24 8.12 -8.26
C ALA A 10 17.37 7.68 -9.21
N GLU A 11 17.29 6.42 -9.62
CA GLU A 11 18.00 5.93 -10.79
C GLU A 11 17.18 6.32 -12.02
N TRP A 12 17.80 6.74 -13.12
CA TRP A 12 17.06 7.27 -14.26
C TRP A 12 17.64 6.84 -15.60
N ALA A 13 16.80 6.86 -16.63
CA ALA A 13 17.22 6.68 -18.00
C ALA A 13 16.37 7.53 -18.96
N LEU A 14 17.01 7.97 -20.04
CA LEU A 14 16.36 8.55 -21.20
C LEU A 14 16.29 7.48 -22.29
N TRP A 15 15.09 7.05 -22.64
CA TRP A 15 14.83 6.10 -23.71
C TRP A 15 14.30 6.83 -24.95
N GLY A 16 14.77 6.44 -26.14
CA GLY A 16 14.29 7.03 -27.38
C GLY A 16 15.03 6.49 -28.60
N LEU A 17 14.77 7.10 -29.75
CA LEU A 17 15.46 6.79 -31.00
C LEU A 17 16.88 7.37 -30.98
N ASP A 18 17.88 6.50 -31.08
CA ASP A 18 19.26 6.89 -31.35
C ASP A 18 19.41 7.21 -32.84
N ARG A 19 19.79 8.45 -33.14
CA ARG A 19 19.92 8.94 -34.53
C ARG A 19 21.13 8.34 -35.26
N ARG A 20 22.09 7.77 -34.54
CA ARG A 20 23.27 7.12 -35.15
C ARG A 20 22.96 5.71 -35.60
N SER A 21 22.35 4.92 -34.72
CA SER A 21 22.01 3.52 -35.01
C SER A 21 20.65 3.35 -35.70
N GLY A 22 19.75 4.34 -35.59
CA GLY A 22 18.36 4.22 -36.03
C GLY A 22 17.52 3.29 -35.15
N LEU A 23 18.05 2.82 -34.02
CA LEU A 23 17.38 1.89 -33.11
C LEU A 23 16.87 2.62 -31.86
N ARG A 24 15.78 2.12 -31.29
CA ARG A 24 15.30 2.59 -29.98
C ARG A 24 16.08 1.92 -28.86
N GLY A 25 16.50 2.70 -27.87
CA GLY A 25 17.26 2.21 -26.73
C GLY A 25 17.47 3.28 -25.65
N VAL A 26 18.26 2.91 -24.64
CA VAL A 26 18.72 3.85 -23.61
C VAL A 26 19.77 4.78 -24.21
N LEU A 27 19.48 6.08 -24.25
CA LEU A 27 20.35 7.13 -24.76
C LEU A 27 21.33 7.62 -23.69
N ALA A 28 20.83 7.84 -22.47
CA ALA A 28 21.59 8.26 -21.28
C ALA A 28 20.91 7.70 -20.02
N GLY A 29 21.61 7.67 -18.89
CA GLY A 29 21.04 7.29 -17.60
C GLY A 29 21.99 7.45 -16.43
N SER A 30 21.53 7.09 -15.24
CA SER A 30 22.37 7.08 -14.05
C SER A 30 23.44 5.98 -14.11
N GLY A 31 24.62 6.24 -13.53
CA GLY A 31 25.70 5.27 -13.39
C GLY A 31 25.60 4.42 -12.12
N GLY A 32 24.39 4.34 -11.53
CA GLY A 32 24.14 3.71 -10.25
C GLY A 32 23.85 2.21 -10.36
N ARG A 33 22.81 1.76 -9.66
CA ARG A 33 22.50 0.33 -9.49
C ARG A 33 21.85 -0.30 -10.72
N PHE A 34 21.13 0.48 -11.52
CA PHE A 34 20.42 -0.01 -12.69
C PHE A 34 21.34 -0.01 -13.92
N SER A 35 21.44 -1.14 -14.59
CA SER A 35 22.08 -1.21 -15.89
C SER A 35 21.15 -0.69 -16.99
N ARG A 36 21.71 -0.35 -18.16
CA ARG A 36 20.93 -0.03 -19.37
C ARG A 36 19.92 -1.15 -19.72
N GLY A 37 20.30 -2.42 -19.52
CA GLY A 37 19.42 -3.57 -19.73
C GLY A 37 18.22 -3.60 -18.76
N ASN A 38 18.42 -3.20 -17.50
CA ASN A 38 17.30 -3.10 -16.54
C ASN A 38 16.29 -2.03 -16.98
N PHE A 39 16.75 -0.88 -17.46
CA PHE A 39 15.86 0.16 -17.97
C PHE A 39 15.11 -0.28 -19.23
N ALA A 40 15.78 -0.97 -20.15
CA ALA A 40 15.15 -1.53 -21.34
C ALA A 40 14.01 -2.49 -20.96
N GLU A 41 14.25 -3.39 -20.00
CA GLU A 41 13.23 -4.32 -19.51
C GLU A 41 12.02 -3.59 -18.92
N ILE A 42 12.23 -2.52 -18.15
CA ILE A 42 11.15 -1.72 -17.56
C ILE A 42 10.30 -1.05 -18.65
N VAL A 43 10.93 -0.42 -19.64
CA VAL A 43 10.23 0.24 -20.75
C VAL A 43 9.42 -0.79 -21.54
N HIS A 44 9.99 -1.94 -21.89
CA HIS A 44 9.28 -3.00 -22.61
C HIS A 44 8.10 -3.56 -21.82
N ARG A 45 8.27 -3.77 -20.50
CA ARG A 45 7.23 -4.33 -19.63
C ARG A 45 5.98 -3.44 -19.53
N TYR A 46 6.16 -2.12 -19.61
CA TYR A 46 5.13 -1.12 -19.42
C TYR A 46 4.88 -0.28 -20.67
N HIS A 47 5.15 -0.84 -21.85
CA HIS A 47 4.92 -0.13 -23.11
C HIS A 47 3.44 0.14 -23.33
N THR A 48 3.08 1.40 -23.63
CA THR A 48 1.69 1.86 -23.80
C THR A 48 1.22 1.88 -25.26
N GLY A 49 2.06 1.43 -26.20
CA GLY A 49 1.83 1.55 -27.64
C GLY A 49 2.22 2.94 -28.19
N ALA A 50 1.88 3.23 -29.45
CA ALA A 50 2.13 4.53 -30.04
C ALA A 50 1.15 5.58 -29.49
N PRO A 51 1.64 6.66 -28.84
CA PRO A 51 0.77 7.64 -28.21
C PRO A 51 -0.01 8.46 -29.25
N ALA A 52 -1.30 8.70 -29.02
CA ALA A 52 -2.10 9.66 -29.79
C ALA A 52 -1.83 11.10 -29.32
N GLU A 53 -1.69 11.25 -28.00
CA GLU A 53 -1.45 12.50 -27.30
C GLU A 53 -0.35 12.29 -26.26
N LEU A 54 0.47 13.33 -26.05
CA LEU A 54 1.53 13.38 -25.04
C LEU A 54 1.41 14.71 -24.24
N PRO A 55 1.83 14.75 -22.97
CA PRO A 55 2.56 13.70 -22.24
C PRO A 55 1.71 12.48 -21.87
N GLN A 56 2.36 11.34 -21.72
CA GLN A 56 1.79 10.14 -21.09
C GLN A 56 2.62 9.75 -19.88
N VAL A 57 1.94 9.33 -18.82
CA VAL A 57 2.55 8.97 -17.55
C VAL A 57 2.17 7.54 -17.21
N THR A 58 3.18 6.73 -16.95
CA THR A 58 3.02 5.35 -16.50
C THR A 58 3.77 5.16 -15.20
N ILE A 59 3.06 4.68 -14.18
CA ILE A 59 3.63 4.21 -12.93
C ILE A 59 3.70 2.70 -12.98
N GLY A 60 4.87 2.15 -12.68
CA GLY A 60 5.10 0.73 -12.61
C GLY A 60 5.91 0.39 -11.37
N TRP A 61 6.38 -0.85 -11.31
CA TRP A 61 7.24 -1.30 -10.24
C TRP A 61 8.30 -2.27 -10.76
N THR A 62 9.41 -2.30 -10.06
CA THR A 62 10.46 -3.27 -10.31
C THR A 62 11.14 -3.65 -9.00
N ARG A 63 11.93 -4.72 -9.04
CA ARG A 63 12.77 -5.14 -7.92
C ARG A 63 14.18 -5.29 -8.44
N LEU A 64 15.15 -4.78 -7.68
CA LEU A 64 16.56 -4.98 -7.95
C LEU A 64 17.23 -5.47 -6.68
N ARG A 65 17.76 -6.70 -6.70
CA ARG A 65 18.36 -7.37 -5.53
C ARG A 65 17.45 -7.27 -4.29
N ASP A 66 16.19 -7.67 -4.48
CA ASP A 66 15.10 -7.65 -3.47
C ASP A 66 14.65 -6.28 -2.95
N VAL A 67 15.27 -5.18 -3.41
CA VAL A 67 14.80 -3.83 -3.09
C VAL A 67 13.67 -3.43 -4.05
N PRO A 68 12.47 -3.10 -3.54
CA PRO A 68 11.37 -2.63 -4.37
C PRO A 68 11.57 -1.16 -4.79
N TYR A 69 11.30 -0.90 -6.07
CA TYR A 69 11.29 0.43 -6.68
C TYR A 69 9.93 0.69 -7.33
N LEU A 70 9.47 1.92 -7.20
CA LEU A 70 8.39 2.46 -8.02
C LEU A 70 9.02 3.12 -9.25
N THR A 71 8.50 2.80 -10.43
CA THR A 71 9.00 3.35 -11.70
C THR A 71 8.03 4.41 -12.21
N LEU A 72 8.51 5.60 -12.52
CA LEU A 72 7.76 6.67 -13.19
C LEU A 72 8.32 6.82 -14.60
N ALA A 73 7.52 6.51 -15.61
CA ALA A 73 7.84 6.75 -17.01
C ALA A 73 7.01 7.94 -17.52
N ILE A 74 7.69 8.96 -18.04
CA ILE A 74 7.09 10.15 -18.64
C ILE A 74 7.49 10.16 -20.11
N GLU A 75 6.53 9.93 -20.99
CA GLU A 75 6.72 10.03 -22.43
C GLU A 75 6.31 11.42 -22.93
N THR A 76 7.19 12.05 -23.72
CA THR A 76 6.98 13.37 -24.31
C THR A 76 7.49 13.39 -25.76
N TRP A 77 7.00 14.33 -26.57
CA TRP A 77 7.62 14.61 -27.85
C TRP A 77 9.04 15.16 -27.65
N ARG A 78 9.95 14.84 -28.57
CA ARG A 78 11.30 15.38 -28.55
C ARG A 78 11.26 16.81 -29.12
N GLY A 79 11.65 17.78 -28.29
CA GLY A 79 11.66 19.21 -28.63
C GLY A 79 10.31 19.90 -28.48
N THR A 80 10.30 21.23 -28.66
CA THR A 80 9.09 22.07 -28.61
C THR A 80 8.57 22.29 -30.04
N GLY A 81 7.62 21.49 -30.49
CA GLY A 81 6.99 21.65 -31.81
C GLY A 81 6.24 20.41 -32.27
N ALA A 82 5.63 20.49 -33.46
CA ALA A 82 5.09 19.33 -34.16
C ALA A 82 6.26 18.41 -34.57
N ALA A 83 6.69 17.55 -33.65
CA ALA A 83 7.70 16.54 -33.94
C ALA A 83 7.16 15.63 -35.05
N PRO A 84 8.01 15.20 -36.02
CA PRO A 84 7.62 14.17 -36.95
C PRO A 84 7.09 12.95 -36.17
N ALA A 85 6.00 12.36 -36.65
CA ALA A 85 5.36 11.21 -36.02
C ALA A 85 6.43 10.15 -35.68
N GLY A 86 6.62 9.86 -34.38
CA GLY A 86 7.52 8.81 -33.90
C GLY A 86 8.80 9.25 -33.17
N ASP A 87 9.14 10.54 -33.07
CA ASP A 87 10.30 11.01 -32.27
C ASP A 87 9.86 11.33 -30.81
N SER A 88 9.19 10.39 -30.14
CA SER A 88 8.96 10.48 -28.69
C SER A 88 10.19 10.06 -27.90
N VAL A 89 10.33 10.60 -26.70
CA VAL A 89 11.33 10.18 -25.72
C VAL A 89 10.63 9.84 -24.41
N THR A 90 11.13 8.82 -23.71
CA THR A 90 10.61 8.40 -22.41
C THR A 90 11.68 8.61 -21.36
N ARG A 91 11.39 9.48 -20.38
CA ARG A 91 12.20 9.61 -19.16
C ARG A 91 11.67 8.61 -18.15
N VAL A 92 12.53 7.70 -17.69
CA VAL A 92 12.18 6.68 -16.69
C VAL A 92 12.94 6.98 -15.41
N PHE A 93 12.23 7.06 -14.29
CA PHE A 93 12.79 7.25 -12.97
C PHE A 93 12.42 6.05 -12.09
N CYS A 94 13.40 5.40 -11.48
CA CYS A 94 13.23 4.31 -10.52
C CYS A 94 13.53 4.83 -9.12
N VAL A 95 12.49 4.99 -8.31
CA VAL A 95 12.57 5.58 -6.97
C VAL A 95 12.44 4.47 -5.92
N PRO A 96 13.34 4.39 -4.91
CA PRO A 96 13.20 3.41 -3.84
C PRO A 96 11.83 3.52 -3.14
N PHE A 97 11.15 2.40 -2.95
CA PHE A 97 9.77 2.41 -2.43
C PHE A 97 9.67 2.85 -0.96
N ALA A 98 10.65 2.45 -0.12
CA ALA A 98 10.55 2.67 1.33
C ALA A 98 10.46 4.16 1.75
N PRO A 99 11.28 5.09 1.21
CA PRO A 99 11.09 6.52 1.46
C PRO A 99 9.72 7.04 1.02
N LEU A 100 9.23 6.61 -0.14
CA LEU A 100 7.91 7.01 -0.66
C LEU A 100 6.78 6.56 0.27
N ALA A 101 6.87 5.33 0.77
CA ALA A 101 5.88 4.76 1.68
C ALA A 101 5.86 5.45 3.04
N ARG A 102 7.03 5.81 3.60
CA ARG A 102 7.08 6.58 4.85
C ARG A 102 6.43 7.96 4.72
N ALA A 103 6.68 8.66 3.63
CA ALA A 103 6.10 9.98 3.37
C ALA A 103 4.76 9.93 2.63
N ARG A 104 4.20 8.73 2.38
CA ARG A 104 2.90 8.54 1.72
C ARG A 104 2.77 9.26 0.38
N VAL A 105 3.86 9.36 -0.39
CA VAL A 105 3.94 10.22 -1.58
C VAL A 105 2.90 9.79 -2.64
N SER A 106 2.18 10.76 -3.21
CA SER A 106 1.22 10.56 -4.29
C SER A 106 1.85 10.41 -5.68
N TYR A 107 1.14 9.79 -6.62
CA TYR A 107 1.56 9.74 -8.02
C TYR A 107 1.64 11.14 -8.64
N GLU A 108 0.72 12.05 -8.28
CA GLU A 108 0.77 13.44 -8.74
C GLU A 108 2.01 14.16 -8.18
N SER A 109 2.38 13.95 -6.91
CA SER A 109 3.59 14.55 -6.32
C SER A 109 4.86 14.04 -6.99
N LEU A 110 4.92 12.73 -7.27
CA LEU A 110 6.02 12.15 -8.05
C LEU A 110 6.11 12.79 -9.45
N TYR A 111 5.01 12.84 -10.18
CA TYR A 111 4.98 13.46 -11.50
C TYR A 111 5.41 14.92 -11.46
N ARG A 112 4.85 15.74 -10.56
CA ARG A 112 5.18 17.16 -10.46
C ARG A 112 6.64 17.42 -10.10
N ALA A 113 7.26 16.56 -9.30
CA ALA A 113 8.66 16.70 -8.93
C ALA A 113 9.62 16.31 -10.07
N PHE A 114 9.30 15.27 -10.85
CA PHE A 114 10.19 14.74 -11.90
C PHE A 114 9.92 15.32 -13.29
N ALA A 115 8.69 15.71 -13.61
CA ALA A 115 8.32 16.25 -14.92
C ALA A 115 9.14 17.49 -15.35
N PRO A 116 9.42 18.48 -14.48
CA PRO A 116 10.19 19.66 -14.87
C PRO A 116 11.70 19.40 -14.92
N LEU A 117 12.18 18.24 -14.49
CA LEU A 117 13.62 17.94 -14.51
C LEU A 117 14.09 17.59 -15.90
N ASP A 118 15.03 18.38 -16.39
CA ASP A 118 15.92 17.92 -17.43
C ASP A 118 16.74 16.73 -16.88
N PRO A 119 16.90 15.65 -17.66
CA PRO A 119 17.72 14.54 -17.21
C PRO A 119 19.14 15.04 -16.87
N PRO A 120 19.71 14.62 -15.72
CA PRO A 120 21.09 14.95 -15.38
C PRO A 120 22.10 14.54 -16.45
N ALA A 121 23.35 14.97 -16.30
CA ALA A 121 24.44 14.44 -17.13
C ALA A 121 24.52 12.90 -17.04
N ASP A 122 24.87 12.24 -18.14
CA ASP A 122 25.01 10.77 -18.17
C ASP A 122 25.96 10.30 -17.07
N GLY A 123 25.54 9.29 -16.31
CA GLY A 123 26.24 8.81 -15.12
C GLY A 123 25.81 9.46 -13.79
N ALA A 124 25.23 10.67 -13.81
CA ALA A 124 24.85 11.38 -12.58
C ALA A 124 23.52 10.88 -11.98
N ALA A 125 23.35 11.05 -10.67
CA ALA A 125 22.12 10.70 -9.97
C ALA A 125 21.06 11.82 -10.03
N ALA A 126 19.77 11.47 -10.03
CA ALA A 126 18.68 12.43 -9.94
C ALA A 126 18.14 12.48 -8.51
N THR A 127 18.28 13.60 -7.81
CA THR A 127 17.76 13.77 -6.44
C THR A 127 16.66 14.81 -6.41
N VAL A 128 15.54 14.48 -5.77
CA VAL A 128 14.39 15.38 -5.59
C VAL A 128 13.92 15.36 -4.14
N VAL A 129 13.22 16.43 -3.78
CA VAL A 129 12.46 16.53 -2.54
C VAL A 129 11.00 16.35 -2.89
N LEU A 130 10.33 15.44 -2.18
CA LEU A 130 8.92 15.11 -2.38
C LEU A 130 8.14 15.51 -1.14
N PRO A 131 7.01 16.22 -1.29
CA PRO A 131 6.15 16.52 -0.16
C PRO A 131 5.52 15.22 0.37
N ALA A 132 5.25 15.18 1.68
CA ALA A 132 4.37 14.15 2.24
C ALA A 132 3.01 14.19 1.53
N GLY A 133 2.46 13.01 1.27
CA GLY A 133 1.11 12.89 0.75
C GLY A 133 0.09 13.03 1.88
N GLU A 134 -0.99 13.75 1.58
CA GLU A 134 -2.18 13.81 2.42
C GLU A 134 -3.39 13.32 1.61
N PRO A 135 -4.38 12.68 2.27
CA PRO A 135 -5.62 12.35 1.61
C PRO A 135 -6.27 13.60 1.03
N GLY A 136 -6.56 13.58 -0.27
CA GLY A 136 -7.26 14.67 -0.95
C GLY A 136 -8.74 14.77 -0.57
N LYS A 137 -9.52 15.38 -1.46
CA LYS A 137 -10.99 15.48 -1.32
C LYS A 137 -11.62 14.08 -1.16
N PRO A 138 -12.80 13.98 -0.54
CA PRO A 138 -13.55 12.73 -0.47
C PRO A 138 -13.70 12.10 -1.86
N PRO A 139 -13.43 10.80 -2.00
CA PRO A 139 -13.42 10.14 -3.28
C PRO A 139 -14.83 9.95 -3.84
N GLY A 140 -14.93 9.93 -5.17
CA GLY A 140 -16.18 9.64 -5.88
C GLY A 140 -16.51 8.15 -5.91
N GLY A 141 -17.78 7.84 -6.16
CA GLY A 141 -18.26 6.46 -6.42
C GLY A 141 -17.43 5.69 -7.47
N PRO A 142 -17.06 6.31 -8.61
CA PRO A 142 -16.22 5.66 -9.62
C PRO A 142 -14.85 5.22 -9.10
N ALA A 143 -14.18 6.02 -8.26
CA ALA A 143 -12.88 5.67 -7.69
C ALA A 143 -12.99 4.50 -6.70
N MET A 144 -14.00 4.53 -5.81
CA MET A 144 -14.28 3.45 -4.86
C MET A 144 -14.58 2.12 -5.55
N GLY A 145 -15.45 2.13 -6.56
CA GLY A 145 -15.74 0.92 -7.31
C GLY A 145 -14.54 0.42 -8.12
N THR A 146 -13.69 1.32 -8.63
CA THR A 146 -12.45 0.94 -9.32
C THR A 146 -11.47 0.26 -8.36
N ALA A 147 -11.28 0.82 -7.16
CA ALA A 147 -10.45 0.22 -6.12
C ALA A 147 -10.94 -1.20 -5.75
N ALA A 148 -12.25 -1.38 -5.57
CA ALA A 148 -12.84 -2.69 -5.31
C ALA A 148 -12.69 -3.66 -6.50
N THR A 149 -12.84 -3.18 -7.73
CA THR A 149 -12.70 -3.97 -8.97
C THR A 149 -11.30 -4.56 -9.10
N LEU A 150 -10.27 -3.81 -8.69
CA LEU A 150 -8.88 -4.29 -8.66
C LEU A 150 -8.68 -5.52 -7.74
N LEU A 151 -9.57 -5.74 -6.77
CA LEU A 151 -9.49 -6.85 -5.81
C LEU A 151 -10.26 -8.10 -6.23
N SER A 152 -10.91 -8.12 -7.40
CA SER A 152 -11.78 -9.27 -7.77
C SER A 152 -11.07 -10.53 -8.27
N GLY A 153 -9.78 -10.70 -8.00
CA GLY A 153 -9.02 -11.89 -8.43
C GLY A 153 -8.43 -11.78 -9.84
N GLU A 154 -7.54 -12.73 -10.17
CA GLU A 154 -6.34 -12.55 -11.02
C GLU A 154 -6.50 -12.37 -12.54
N SER A 155 -5.42 -11.78 -13.10
CA SER A 155 -4.98 -11.67 -14.49
C SER A 155 -5.62 -10.65 -15.43
N ARG A 156 -6.81 -10.13 -15.13
CA ARG A 156 -7.46 -9.15 -16.02
C ARG A 156 -7.05 -7.72 -15.65
N PRO A 157 -6.42 -6.94 -16.55
CA PRO A 157 -6.23 -5.52 -16.32
C PRO A 157 -7.60 -4.84 -16.24
N VAL A 158 -7.72 -3.86 -15.35
CA VAL A 158 -8.87 -2.96 -15.28
C VAL A 158 -8.58 -1.81 -16.25
N VAL A 159 -9.51 -1.52 -17.15
CA VAL A 159 -9.34 -0.43 -18.13
C VAL A 159 -10.53 0.50 -18.07
N ILE A 160 -10.29 1.79 -18.25
CA ILE A 160 -11.30 2.83 -18.20
C ILE A 160 -11.47 3.40 -19.60
N GLU A 161 -12.68 3.27 -20.14
CA GLU A 161 -13.09 3.79 -21.44
C GLU A 161 -13.83 5.13 -21.28
N ASP A 162 -14.15 5.77 -22.41
CA ASP A 162 -14.92 7.02 -22.49
C ASP A 162 -14.30 8.23 -21.75
N ALA A 163 -12.97 8.21 -21.59
CA ALA A 163 -12.19 9.27 -20.92
C ALA A 163 -11.16 9.95 -21.83
N GLY A 164 -11.33 9.84 -23.15
CA GLY A 164 -10.40 10.41 -24.14
C GLY A 164 -10.25 11.92 -24.03
N ALA A 165 -11.36 12.64 -23.77
CA ALA A 165 -11.36 14.10 -23.66
C ALA A 165 -10.72 14.64 -22.36
N LEU A 166 -10.42 13.78 -21.38
CA LEU A 166 -9.83 14.23 -20.12
C LEU A 166 -8.37 14.65 -20.31
N PRO A 167 -7.91 15.74 -19.70
CA PRO A 167 -6.48 16.05 -19.63
C PRO A 167 -5.69 14.93 -18.94
N MET A 168 -4.44 14.72 -19.36
CA MET A 168 -3.53 13.72 -18.74
C MET A 168 -3.46 13.86 -17.22
N LEU A 169 -3.37 15.09 -16.71
CA LEU A 169 -3.25 15.33 -15.27
C LEU A 169 -4.52 14.95 -14.50
N GLU A 170 -5.69 15.07 -15.11
CA GLU A 170 -6.95 14.62 -14.51
C GLU A 170 -7.03 13.09 -14.46
N ARG A 171 -6.59 12.42 -15.52
CA ARG A 171 -6.42 10.96 -15.51
C ARG A 171 -5.45 10.51 -14.43
N LEU A 172 -4.32 11.20 -14.25
CA LEU A 172 -3.35 10.90 -13.19
C LEU A 172 -3.94 11.07 -11.79
N ARG A 173 -4.72 12.14 -11.57
CA ARG A 173 -5.42 12.40 -10.30
C ARG A 173 -6.40 11.30 -9.95
N PHE A 174 -7.18 10.83 -10.93
CA PHE A 174 -8.08 9.71 -10.71
C PHE A 174 -7.33 8.44 -10.30
N LEU A 175 -6.20 8.13 -10.97
CA LEU A 175 -5.37 6.98 -10.61
C LEU A 175 -4.79 7.11 -9.19
N ASP A 176 -4.43 8.33 -8.78
CA ASP A 176 -3.97 8.61 -7.42
C ASP A 176 -5.10 8.45 -6.40
N GLU A 177 -6.30 8.96 -6.69
CA GLU A 177 -7.50 8.79 -5.86
C GLU A 177 -7.83 7.31 -5.62
N VAL A 178 -7.82 6.49 -6.68
CA VAL A 178 -7.95 5.03 -6.55
C VAL A 178 -6.85 4.44 -5.66
N ALA A 179 -5.61 4.92 -5.79
CA ALA A 179 -4.49 4.45 -4.98
C ALA A 179 -4.52 4.92 -3.52
N TRP A 180 -5.30 5.95 -3.17
CA TRP A 180 -5.58 6.37 -1.79
C TRP A 180 -6.65 5.49 -1.12
N LEU A 181 -7.45 4.79 -1.93
CA LEU A 181 -8.48 3.86 -1.48
C LEU A 181 -7.94 2.44 -1.30
N LEU A 182 -6.62 2.26 -1.41
CA LEU A 182 -5.91 1.00 -1.20
C LEU A 182 -4.83 1.23 -0.14
N PRO A 183 -4.45 0.20 0.64
CA PRO A 183 -3.29 0.28 1.50
C PRO A 183 -2.05 0.71 0.70
N TYR A 184 -1.24 1.64 1.22
CA TYR A 184 -0.11 2.22 0.48
C TYR A 184 0.86 1.14 -0.03
N GLY A 185 1.07 0.08 0.74
CA GLY A 185 1.89 -1.07 0.37
C GLY A 185 1.48 -1.76 -0.93
N MET A 186 0.24 -1.63 -1.39
CA MET A 186 -0.20 -2.13 -2.70
C MET A 186 0.48 -1.42 -3.86
N ARG A 187 0.92 -0.17 -3.68
CA ARG A 187 1.65 0.61 -4.70
C ARG A 187 2.97 -0.05 -5.11
N ALA A 188 3.55 -0.90 -4.26
CA ALA A 188 4.74 -1.71 -4.60
C ALA A 188 4.47 -2.80 -5.66
N ARG A 189 3.20 -3.07 -6.01
CA ARG A 189 2.79 -4.06 -7.00
C ARG A 189 1.70 -3.55 -7.97
N LEU A 190 1.30 -2.29 -7.84
CA LEU A 190 0.31 -1.64 -8.70
C LEU A 190 1.04 -0.92 -9.83
N SER A 191 0.63 -1.23 -11.06
CA SER A 191 1.05 -0.52 -12.26
C SER A 191 -0.16 0.20 -12.85
N VAL A 192 -0.03 1.51 -13.06
CA VAL A 192 -1.08 2.38 -13.60
C VAL A 192 -0.57 3.18 -14.80
N SER A 193 -1.44 3.53 -15.73
CA SER A 193 -1.08 4.45 -16.82
C SER A 193 -2.21 5.40 -17.17
N THR A 194 -1.85 6.65 -17.46
CA THR A 194 -2.79 7.66 -17.91
C THR A 194 -3.34 7.36 -19.29
N TRP A 195 -2.71 6.47 -20.07
CA TRP A 195 -3.21 6.04 -21.37
C TRP A 195 -2.50 4.79 -21.88
N THR A 196 -3.25 3.86 -22.48
CA THR A 196 -2.72 2.68 -23.17
C THR A 196 -3.48 2.46 -24.47
N ARG A 197 -2.78 2.02 -25.53
CA ARG A 197 -3.44 1.52 -26.73
C ARG A 197 -3.95 0.10 -26.50
N SER A 198 -5.13 -0.20 -27.04
CA SER A 198 -5.75 -1.51 -26.94
C SER A 198 -4.93 -2.65 -27.57
N THR A 199 -4.03 -2.31 -28.50
CA THR A 199 -3.14 -3.25 -29.20
C THR A 199 -1.79 -3.44 -28.52
N ALA A 200 -1.48 -2.69 -27.45
CA ALA A 200 -0.22 -2.82 -26.74
C ALA A 200 -0.28 -3.99 -25.75
N GLU A 201 0.67 -4.93 -25.86
CA GLU A 201 0.87 -5.95 -24.84
C GLU A 201 1.64 -5.35 -23.66
N HIS A 202 0.98 -5.20 -22.51
CA HIS A 202 1.58 -4.57 -21.34
C HIS A 202 1.17 -5.23 -20.02
N ARG A 203 1.99 -5.06 -18.99
CA ARG A 203 1.69 -5.52 -17.61
C ARG A 203 1.09 -4.42 -16.74
N ILE A 204 0.44 -3.43 -17.34
CA ILE A 204 -0.28 -2.37 -16.63
C ILE A 204 -1.59 -2.94 -16.08
N ARG A 205 -1.86 -2.73 -14.80
CA ARG A 205 -3.03 -3.30 -14.10
C ARG A 205 -4.24 -2.40 -14.14
N LEU A 206 -4.04 -1.08 -14.20
CA LEU A 206 -5.09 -0.09 -14.35
C LEU A 206 -4.70 0.97 -15.38
N SER A 207 -5.49 1.18 -16.41
CA SER A 207 -5.20 2.21 -17.40
C SER A 207 -6.46 2.83 -17.99
N PHE A 208 -6.29 4.01 -18.58
CA PHE A 208 -7.27 4.55 -19.52
C PHE A 208 -6.98 4.02 -20.93
N THR A 209 -8.01 3.83 -21.75
CA THR A 209 -7.88 3.35 -23.12
C THR A 209 -9.00 3.89 -24.01
N ASP A 210 -8.76 3.90 -25.32
CA ASP A 210 -9.82 4.11 -26.31
C ASP A 210 -10.83 2.95 -26.30
N HIS A 211 -10.30 1.72 -26.20
CA HIS A 211 -11.08 0.49 -26.27
C HIS A 211 -10.46 -0.58 -25.36
N ALA A 212 -11.30 -1.37 -24.72
CA ALA A 212 -10.93 -2.43 -23.83
C ALA A 212 -10.36 -3.63 -24.61
N PRO A 213 -9.10 -4.04 -24.36
CA PRO A 213 -8.58 -5.28 -24.93
C PRO A 213 -9.40 -6.49 -24.50
N SER A 214 -9.45 -7.53 -25.33
CA SER A 214 -10.04 -8.81 -24.95
C SER A 214 -9.40 -9.33 -23.65
N GLY A 215 -10.23 -9.76 -22.70
CA GLY A 215 -9.75 -10.22 -21.40
C GLY A 215 -9.45 -9.11 -20.38
N SER A 216 -9.61 -7.82 -20.72
CA SER A 216 -9.61 -6.73 -19.73
C SER A 216 -10.98 -6.56 -19.08
N ARG A 217 -11.03 -5.89 -17.92
CA ARG A 217 -12.28 -5.48 -17.27
C ARG A 217 -12.51 -4.00 -17.57
N ALA A 218 -13.38 -3.76 -18.54
CA ALA A 218 -13.79 -2.43 -18.94
C ALA A 218 -14.67 -1.78 -17.87
N LEU A 219 -14.35 -0.53 -17.53
CA LEU A 219 -15.15 0.38 -16.74
C LEU A 219 -15.42 1.62 -17.60
N THR A 220 -16.60 2.21 -17.46
CA THR A 220 -16.92 3.49 -18.11
C THR A 220 -16.50 4.64 -17.20
N TRP A 221 -15.84 5.65 -17.76
CA TRP A 221 -15.51 6.86 -17.03
C TRP A 221 -16.74 7.48 -16.34
N ASP A 222 -16.54 7.98 -15.12
CA ASP A 222 -17.54 8.64 -14.28
C ASP A 222 -18.81 7.80 -13.99
N ARG A 223 -18.70 6.47 -14.13
CA ARG A 223 -19.76 5.54 -13.75
C ARG A 223 -19.27 4.56 -12.69
N PRO A 224 -20.02 4.35 -11.59
CA PRO A 224 -19.73 3.29 -10.65
C PRO A 224 -19.74 1.93 -11.37
N PRO A 225 -18.69 1.10 -11.20
CA PRO A 225 -18.63 -0.20 -11.84
C PRO A 225 -19.52 -1.23 -11.16
N ASP A 226 -20.14 -2.09 -11.96
CA ASP A 226 -20.88 -3.25 -11.46
C ASP A 226 -19.93 -4.40 -11.14
N LEU A 227 -19.85 -4.77 -9.87
CA LEU A 227 -19.04 -5.90 -9.43
C LEU A 227 -19.70 -7.24 -9.79
N PRO A 228 -18.96 -8.19 -10.42
CA PRO A 228 -19.53 -9.44 -10.90
C PRO A 228 -20.09 -10.31 -9.76
N ALA A 229 -21.12 -11.11 -10.08
CA ALA A 229 -21.66 -12.14 -9.18
C ALA A 229 -20.54 -13.04 -8.60
N GLY A 230 -20.62 -13.36 -7.30
CA GLY A 230 -19.59 -14.12 -6.57
C GLY A 230 -18.34 -13.33 -6.12
N ALA A 231 -18.22 -12.02 -6.40
CA ALA A 231 -17.11 -11.20 -5.94
C ALA A 231 -17.27 -10.72 -4.47
N ASP A 232 -17.32 -11.65 -3.53
CA ASP A 232 -17.68 -11.36 -2.13
C ASP A 232 -16.71 -10.39 -1.44
N VAL A 233 -15.40 -10.58 -1.62
CA VAL A 233 -14.38 -9.72 -1.00
C VAL A 233 -14.41 -8.30 -1.60
N PRO A 234 -14.37 -8.10 -2.93
CA PRO A 234 -14.58 -6.79 -3.55
C PRO A 234 -15.84 -6.07 -3.10
N ARG A 235 -16.97 -6.78 -2.97
CA ARG A 235 -18.24 -6.16 -2.55
C ARG A 235 -18.20 -5.69 -1.10
N ARG A 236 -17.65 -6.51 -0.21
CA ARG A 236 -17.44 -6.10 1.19
C ARG A 236 -16.47 -4.94 1.30
N TYR A 237 -15.43 -4.93 0.45
CA TYR A 237 -14.50 -3.81 0.37
C TYR A 237 -15.19 -2.53 -0.07
N LEU A 238 -15.98 -2.59 -1.16
CA LEU A 238 -16.74 -1.45 -1.66
C LEU A 238 -17.75 -0.94 -0.63
N ALA A 239 -18.52 -1.83 0.02
CA ALA A 239 -19.49 -1.45 1.04
C ALA A 239 -18.80 -0.68 2.19
N LEU A 240 -17.70 -1.23 2.71
CA LEU A 240 -16.95 -0.59 3.79
C LEU A 240 -16.33 0.75 3.35
N LEU A 241 -15.86 0.86 2.09
CA LEU A 241 -15.42 2.14 1.53
C LEU A 241 -16.58 3.13 1.43
N THR A 242 -17.75 2.74 0.93
CA THR A 242 -18.91 3.65 0.84
C THR A 242 -19.28 4.22 2.20
N ASP A 243 -19.19 3.41 3.25
CA ASP A 243 -19.54 3.82 4.62
C ASP A 243 -18.47 4.69 5.29
N SER A 244 -17.21 4.61 4.86
CA SER A 244 -16.07 5.16 5.62
C SER A 244 -15.09 6.03 4.82
N ALA A 245 -15.07 5.92 3.50
CA ALA A 245 -14.07 6.56 2.64
C ALA A 245 -14.21 8.08 2.55
N GLY A 246 -15.33 8.65 3.03
CA GLY A 246 -15.46 10.09 3.24
C GLY A 246 -14.50 10.61 4.33
N SER A 247 -14.17 9.77 5.32
CA SER A 247 -13.25 10.11 6.40
C SER A 247 -11.81 10.21 5.91
N ALA A 248 -11.18 11.37 6.13
CA ALA A 248 -9.76 11.58 5.86
C ALA A 248 -8.88 10.68 6.73
N ASP A 249 -9.32 10.37 7.96
CA ASP A 249 -8.56 9.54 8.89
C ASP A 249 -8.45 8.09 8.39
N VAL A 250 -9.53 7.52 7.85
CA VAL A 250 -9.51 6.17 7.26
C VAL A 250 -8.54 6.12 6.08
N ARG A 251 -8.55 7.14 5.21
CA ARG A 251 -7.59 7.24 4.09
C ARG A 251 -6.16 7.44 4.59
N GLY A 252 -5.97 8.19 5.68
CA GLY A 252 -4.68 8.38 6.35
C GLY A 252 -4.12 7.07 6.93
N GLU A 253 -4.98 6.23 7.50
CA GLU A 253 -4.59 4.92 8.04
C GLU A 253 -4.29 3.90 6.92
N LEU A 254 -5.07 3.89 5.83
CA LEU A 254 -4.73 3.12 4.62
C LEU A 254 -3.37 3.56 4.05
N ALA A 255 -3.12 4.87 4.03
CA ALA A 255 -1.84 5.40 3.58
C ALA A 255 -0.66 5.05 4.50
N SER A 256 -0.94 4.79 5.79
CA SER A 256 0.05 4.33 6.77
C SER A 256 0.38 2.84 6.64
N ALA A 257 -0.52 2.04 6.03
CA ALA A 257 -0.32 0.63 5.76
C ALA A 257 0.70 0.40 4.61
N ALA A 258 1.97 0.63 4.90
CA ALA A 258 3.10 0.64 3.95
C ALA A 258 3.67 -0.75 3.61
N ALA A 259 3.33 -1.79 4.38
CA ALA A 259 3.84 -3.14 4.15
C ALA A 259 3.33 -3.69 2.80
N PRO A 260 4.20 -4.22 1.91
CA PRO A 260 3.77 -4.69 0.59
C PRO A 260 2.65 -5.72 0.66
N LEU A 261 1.53 -5.44 -0.01
CA LEU A 261 0.39 -6.34 -0.12
C LEU A 261 0.21 -6.82 -1.58
N SER A 262 -0.42 -7.99 -1.73
CA SER A 262 -0.63 -8.64 -3.01
C SER A 262 -2.08 -8.53 -3.47
N PHE A 263 -2.29 -8.26 -4.76
CA PHE A 263 -3.61 -8.40 -5.40
C PHE A 263 -4.11 -9.85 -5.45
N ALA A 264 -3.23 -10.83 -5.25
CA ALA A 264 -3.58 -12.25 -5.15
C ALA A 264 -4.26 -12.60 -3.81
N ASP A 265 -4.14 -11.72 -2.80
CA ASP A 265 -4.76 -11.89 -1.49
C ASP A 265 -5.69 -10.71 -1.17
N PRO A 266 -6.88 -10.65 -1.79
CA PRO A 266 -7.82 -9.56 -1.54
C PRO A 266 -8.37 -9.58 -0.11
N ARG A 267 -8.26 -10.70 0.63
CA ARG A 267 -8.69 -10.79 2.04
C ARG A 267 -7.75 -10.00 2.93
N ALA A 268 -6.43 -10.09 2.72
CA ALA A 268 -5.47 -9.25 3.43
C ALA A 268 -5.73 -7.75 3.19
N VAL A 269 -6.10 -7.37 1.96
CA VAL A 269 -6.46 -5.97 1.63
C VAL A 269 -7.73 -5.53 2.36
N LEU A 270 -8.77 -6.37 2.38
CA LEU A 270 -9.98 -6.09 3.14
C LEU A 270 -9.69 -5.97 4.65
N GLN A 271 -8.81 -6.81 5.18
CA GLN A 271 -8.42 -6.72 6.59
C GLN A 271 -7.66 -5.43 6.91
N ALA A 272 -6.83 -4.94 5.99
CA ALA A 272 -6.17 -3.65 6.13
C ALA A 272 -7.19 -2.49 6.15
N LEU A 273 -8.23 -2.52 5.31
CA LEU A 273 -9.30 -1.51 5.36
C LEU A 273 -10.09 -1.58 6.68
N LYS A 274 -10.46 -2.78 7.15
CA LYS A 274 -11.11 -2.94 8.46
C LYS A 274 -10.27 -2.37 9.59
N THR A 275 -8.96 -2.62 9.55
CA THR A 275 -7.99 -2.09 10.51
C THR A 275 -7.94 -0.57 10.44
N ALA A 276 -7.87 0.01 9.24
CA ALA A 276 -7.89 1.46 9.04
C ALA A 276 -9.18 2.10 9.58
N VAL A 277 -10.34 1.50 9.31
CA VAL A 277 -11.63 1.94 9.86
C VAL A 277 -11.62 1.86 11.38
N ALA A 278 -11.24 0.72 11.96
CA ALA A 278 -11.17 0.49 13.39
C ALA A 278 -10.29 1.51 14.14
N VAL A 279 -9.15 1.87 13.54
CA VAL A 279 -8.23 2.89 14.10
C VAL A 279 -8.84 4.27 13.99
N ALA A 280 -9.35 4.64 12.81
CA ALA A 280 -9.85 5.98 12.52
C ALA A 280 -11.15 6.31 13.28
N THR A 281 -12.13 5.42 13.28
CA THR A 281 -13.42 5.66 13.95
C THR A 281 -13.36 5.39 15.45
N GLY A 282 -12.38 4.58 15.86
CA GLY A 282 -12.38 4.04 17.20
C GLY A 282 -13.49 3.00 17.45
N GLU A 283 -14.14 2.51 16.41
CA GLU A 283 -15.22 1.53 16.52
C GLU A 283 -14.72 0.21 15.93
N SER A 284 -14.32 -0.71 16.80
CA SER A 284 -14.03 -2.08 16.42
C SER A 284 -14.49 -3.00 17.53
N SER A 285 -15.37 -3.93 17.18
CA SER A 285 -15.99 -4.89 18.12
C SER A 285 -15.42 -6.30 17.98
N ASP A 286 -14.50 -6.54 17.04
CA ASP A 286 -13.92 -7.87 16.86
C ASP A 286 -12.45 -7.92 17.30
N ILE A 287 -12.15 -8.94 18.12
CA ILE A 287 -10.85 -9.15 18.76
C ILE A 287 -9.73 -9.34 17.73
N GLU A 288 -10.01 -10.00 16.59
CA GLU A 288 -8.99 -10.29 15.58
C GLU A 288 -8.51 -9.02 14.87
N THR A 289 -9.44 -8.13 14.55
CA THR A 289 -9.15 -6.80 14.01
C THR A 289 -8.38 -5.98 15.03
N LEU A 290 -8.79 -5.96 16.30
CA LEU A 290 -8.05 -5.25 17.35
C LEU A 290 -6.63 -5.80 17.57
N LEU A 291 -6.42 -7.12 17.50
CA LEU A 291 -5.08 -7.73 17.55
C LEU A 291 -4.22 -7.34 16.34
N THR A 292 -4.83 -7.25 15.16
CA THR A 292 -4.17 -6.75 13.93
C THR A 292 -3.78 -5.28 14.09
N VAL A 293 -4.66 -4.45 14.65
CA VAL A 293 -4.39 -3.04 15.01
C VAL A 293 -3.18 -2.97 15.94
N CYS A 294 -3.16 -3.76 17.02
CA CYS A 294 -2.03 -3.78 17.96
C CYS A 294 -0.70 -4.11 17.27
N ARG A 295 -0.67 -5.14 16.41
CA ARG A 295 0.52 -5.48 15.61
C ARG A 295 0.99 -4.31 14.76
N ASP A 296 0.07 -3.66 14.07
CA ASP A 296 0.41 -2.58 13.13
C ASP A 296 0.90 -1.33 13.88
N MET A 297 0.33 -1.02 15.04
CA MET A 297 0.80 0.07 15.91
C MET A 297 2.19 -0.20 16.49
N LEU A 298 2.51 -1.44 16.88
CA LEU A 298 3.85 -1.83 17.32
C LEU A 298 4.89 -1.62 16.21
N ARG A 299 4.59 -2.05 14.99
CA ARG A 299 5.49 -1.88 13.83
C ARG A 299 5.71 -0.41 13.45
N GLN A 300 4.73 0.44 13.75
CA GLN A 300 4.78 1.88 13.48
C GLN A 300 5.26 2.70 14.69
N GLU A 301 5.58 2.05 15.82
CA GLU A 301 5.99 2.71 17.07
C GLU A 301 4.95 3.72 17.61
N ARG A 302 3.65 3.44 17.40
CA ARG A 302 2.52 4.30 17.80
C ARG A 302 1.93 3.85 19.13
N HIS A 303 2.46 4.37 20.23
CA HIS A 303 2.09 3.92 21.58
C HIS A 303 0.72 4.39 22.07
N GLU A 304 0.30 5.62 21.78
CA GLU A 304 -1.00 6.13 22.25
C GLU A 304 -2.20 5.38 21.60
N PRO A 305 -2.27 5.18 20.27
CA PRO A 305 -3.31 4.36 19.67
C PRO A 305 -3.27 2.90 20.10
N LEU A 306 -2.08 2.36 20.42
CA LEU A 306 -1.94 1.00 20.96
C LEU A 306 -2.66 0.87 22.31
N VAL A 307 -2.53 1.85 23.21
CA VAL A 307 -3.23 1.85 24.51
C VAL A 307 -4.75 1.87 24.31
N THR A 308 -5.26 2.67 23.37
CA THR A 308 -6.69 2.69 23.03
C THR A 308 -7.18 1.32 22.54
N ALA A 309 -6.44 0.67 21.64
CA ALA A 309 -6.77 -0.67 21.15
C ALA A 309 -6.76 -1.72 22.28
N LEU A 310 -5.77 -1.66 23.17
CA LEU A 310 -5.68 -2.54 24.34
C LEU A 310 -6.85 -2.34 25.31
N GLY A 311 -7.28 -1.10 25.53
CA GLY A 311 -8.46 -0.80 26.35
C GLY A 311 -9.74 -1.43 25.82
N ARG A 312 -9.90 -1.50 24.49
CA ARG A 312 -11.04 -2.16 23.85
C ARG A 312 -10.96 -3.68 23.90
N LEU A 313 -9.78 -4.26 23.64
CA LEU A 313 -9.57 -5.69 23.84
C LEU A 313 -9.90 -6.09 25.28
N ASP A 314 -9.54 -5.27 26.25
CA ASP A 314 -9.88 -5.49 27.65
C ASP A 314 -11.39 -5.36 27.94
N ALA A 315 -12.08 -4.43 27.28
CA ALA A 315 -13.54 -4.31 27.38
C ALA A 315 -14.25 -5.53 26.77
N GLU A 316 -13.80 -6.03 25.61
CA GLU A 316 -14.33 -7.25 24.98
C GLU A 316 -14.01 -8.52 25.77
N LEU A 317 -12.87 -8.57 26.45
CA LEU A 317 -12.59 -9.65 27.41
C LEU A 317 -13.60 -9.65 28.56
N ARG A 318 -14.06 -8.47 29.01
CA ARG A 318 -15.05 -8.33 30.08
C ARG A 318 -16.48 -8.64 29.62
N SER A 319 -16.80 -8.53 28.33
CA SER A 319 -18.13 -8.85 27.78
C SER A 319 -18.45 -10.36 27.80
N GLY A 320 -17.43 -11.22 27.98
CA GLY A 320 -17.56 -12.65 28.25
C GLY A 320 -17.64 -13.57 27.03
N ASP A 321 -17.95 -13.05 25.84
CA ASP A 321 -18.00 -13.83 24.59
C ASP A 321 -16.60 -14.21 24.06
N ALA A 322 -15.57 -13.44 24.45
CA ALA A 322 -14.17 -13.69 24.10
C ALA A 322 -13.69 -15.10 24.51
N HIS A 323 -14.27 -15.67 25.57
CA HIS A 323 -13.84 -16.96 26.11
C HIS A 323 -14.18 -18.15 25.22
N LYS A 324 -15.22 -18.05 24.37
CA LYS A 324 -15.67 -19.14 23.48
C LYS A 324 -14.73 -19.36 22.31
N LYS A 325 -13.92 -18.35 21.94
CA LYS A 325 -13.00 -18.37 20.79
C LYS A 325 -11.52 -18.37 21.19
N ARG A 326 -11.18 -18.76 22.43
CA ARG A 326 -9.79 -18.72 22.95
C ARG A 326 -8.75 -19.43 22.06
N ALA A 327 -9.08 -20.60 21.53
CA ALA A 327 -8.17 -21.32 20.64
C ALA A 327 -7.88 -20.54 19.34
N GLN A 328 -8.90 -19.85 18.81
CA GLN A 328 -8.77 -18.99 17.64
C GLN A 328 -7.94 -17.75 17.96
N HIS A 329 -8.20 -17.06 19.08
CA HIS A 329 -7.41 -15.89 19.48
C HIS A 329 -5.94 -16.26 19.72
N ARG A 330 -5.66 -17.41 20.35
CA ARG A 330 -4.29 -17.90 20.54
C ARG A 330 -3.57 -18.06 19.21
N LYS A 331 -4.21 -18.74 18.25
CA LYS A 331 -3.66 -18.91 16.91
C LYS A 331 -3.36 -17.56 16.25
N VAL A 332 -4.28 -16.60 16.33
CA VAL A 332 -4.06 -15.26 15.77
C VAL A 332 -2.91 -14.53 16.46
N ILE A 333 -2.81 -14.60 17.79
CA ILE A 333 -1.71 -13.99 18.55
C ILE A 333 -0.35 -14.57 18.13
N ASP A 334 -0.28 -15.89 17.97
CA ASP A 334 0.92 -16.60 17.53
C ASP A 334 1.27 -16.25 16.08
N ASP A 335 0.30 -16.30 15.16
CA ASP A 335 0.47 -15.96 13.73
C ASP A 335 0.92 -14.50 13.52
N LEU A 336 0.47 -13.59 14.38
CA LEU A 336 0.87 -12.18 14.36
C LEU A 336 2.20 -11.92 15.08
N GLY A 337 2.77 -12.91 15.79
CA GLY A 337 4.01 -12.78 16.55
C GLY A 337 3.90 -11.79 17.71
N LEU A 338 2.71 -11.58 18.27
CA LEU A 338 2.47 -10.54 19.27
C LEU A 338 3.17 -10.84 20.60
N MET A 339 3.45 -12.11 20.91
CA MET A 339 4.19 -12.52 22.11
C MET A 339 5.72 -12.42 21.95
N ALA A 340 6.25 -12.04 20.79
CA ALA A 340 7.69 -11.84 20.63
C ALA A 340 8.22 -10.67 21.48
N ASP A 341 9.54 -10.59 21.65
CA ASP A 341 10.17 -9.42 22.27
C ASP A 341 10.08 -8.20 21.34
N HIS A 342 9.61 -7.08 21.88
CA HIS A 342 9.40 -5.82 21.17
C HIS A 342 10.27 -4.74 21.81
N ALA A 343 11.48 -4.53 21.29
CA ALA A 343 12.48 -3.64 21.88
C ALA A 343 12.01 -2.21 22.18
N ASN A 344 11.00 -1.72 21.47
CA ASN A 344 10.45 -0.36 21.62
C ASN A 344 9.28 -0.28 22.61
N LEU A 345 8.82 -1.41 23.15
CA LEU A 345 7.69 -1.49 24.07
C LEU A 345 8.22 -1.73 25.49
N SER A 346 8.12 -0.72 26.37
CA SER A 346 8.62 -0.82 27.75
C SER A 346 7.65 -0.24 28.78
N GLY A 347 7.88 -0.59 30.05
CA GLY A 347 7.17 0.00 31.19
C GLY A 347 5.69 -0.37 31.26
N SER A 348 4.84 0.58 31.67
CA SER A 348 3.43 0.31 31.96
C SER A 348 2.63 -0.16 30.74
N ILE A 349 2.96 0.33 29.54
CA ILE A 349 2.29 -0.06 28.30
C ILE A 349 2.64 -1.52 27.96
N ALA A 350 3.91 -1.93 28.10
CA ALA A 350 4.33 -3.31 27.88
C ALA A 350 3.62 -4.29 28.84
N VAL A 351 3.53 -3.93 30.12
CA VAL A 351 2.81 -4.75 31.11
C VAL A 351 1.33 -4.88 30.74
N LEU A 352 0.67 -3.78 30.35
CA LEU A 352 -0.73 -3.81 29.91
C LEU A 352 -0.92 -4.69 28.67
N PHE A 353 -0.04 -4.54 27.68
CA PHE A 353 -0.04 -5.31 26.43
C PHE A 353 0.02 -6.81 26.72
N TYR A 354 1.08 -7.28 27.41
CA TYR A 354 1.21 -8.70 27.75
C TYR A 354 0.06 -9.21 28.64
N SER A 355 -0.43 -8.39 29.58
CA SER A 355 -1.56 -8.76 30.45
C SER A 355 -2.86 -9.00 29.67
N VAL A 356 -3.14 -8.20 28.63
CA VAL A 356 -4.30 -8.39 27.76
C VAL A 356 -4.14 -9.65 26.90
N LEU A 357 -2.96 -9.87 26.31
CA LEU A 357 -2.71 -11.05 25.48
C LEU A 357 -2.80 -12.36 26.28
N LEU A 358 -2.19 -12.41 27.47
CA LEU A 358 -2.26 -13.57 28.34
C LEU A 358 -3.71 -13.92 28.71
N ARG A 359 -4.55 -12.90 28.97
CA ARG A 359 -5.99 -13.11 29.27
C ARG A 359 -6.78 -13.59 28.05
N LEU A 360 -6.44 -13.14 26.85
CA LEU A 360 -7.02 -13.66 25.61
C LEU A 360 -6.64 -15.12 25.37
N MET A 361 -5.40 -15.51 25.65
CA MET A 361 -4.88 -16.85 25.38
C MET A 361 -5.31 -17.88 26.42
N HIS A 362 -5.34 -17.49 27.70
CA HIS A 362 -5.50 -18.41 28.83
C HIS A 362 -6.76 -18.16 29.66
N GLY A 363 -7.31 -16.94 29.61
CA GLY A 363 -8.45 -16.52 30.42
C GLY A 363 -8.01 -15.71 31.64
N PRO A 364 -8.92 -15.46 32.60
CA PRO A 364 -8.64 -14.58 33.74
C PRO A 364 -7.61 -15.14 34.73
N ARG A 365 -7.26 -16.42 34.61
CA ARG A 365 -6.25 -17.10 35.42
C ARG A 365 -5.36 -17.95 34.54
N LEU A 366 -4.08 -17.99 34.92
CA LEU A 366 -3.08 -18.90 34.37
C LEU A 366 -2.81 -19.98 35.41
N ASP A 367 -2.78 -21.24 34.99
CA ASP A 367 -2.24 -22.31 35.85
C ASP A 367 -0.71 -22.34 35.75
N ASP A 368 -0.07 -22.89 36.79
CA ASP A 368 1.40 -22.89 36.90
C ASP A 368 2.07 -23.64 35.74
N ALA A 369 1.43 -24.70 35.24
CA ALA A 369 1.94 -25.49 34.11
C ALA A 369 1.91 -24.71 32.78
N ALA A 370 0.88 -23.90 32.54
CA ALA A 370 0.80 -23.02 31.39
C ALA A 370 1.80 -21.86 31.50
N ALA A 371 2.04 -21.35 32.70
CA ALA A 371 3.05 -20.33 32.96
C ALA A 371 4.46 -20.84 32.65
N GLU A 372 4.82 -22.03 33.16
CA GLU A 372 6.12 -22.66 32.88
C GLU A 372 6.32 -22.94 31.39
N LYS A 373 5.29 -23.46 30.72
CA LYS A 373 5.34 -23.71 29.27
C LYS A 373 5.55 -22.43 28.46
N LEU A 374 4.92 -21.33 28.86
CA LEU A 374 5.05 -20.05 28.18
C LEU A 374 6.43 -19.45 28.39
N LEU A 375 6.98 -19.51 29.61
CA LEU A 375 8.34 -19.06 29.91
C LEU A 375 9.41 -19.89 29.17
N GLY A 376 9.20 -21.20 29.03
CA GLY A 376 10.11 -22.07 28.29
C GLY A 376 10.21 -21.76 26.78
N ALA A 377 9.32 -20.93 26.23
CA ALA A 377 9.39 -20.46 24.85
C ALA A 377 10.34 -19.26 24.66
N PHE A 378 10.80 -18.63 25.75
CA PHE A 378 11.70 -17.48 25.71
C PHE A 378 13.09 -17.87 26.19
N SER A 379 14.12 -17.44 25.47
CA SER A 379 15.51 -17.57 25.95
C SER A 379 15.81 -16.58 27.08
N ASP A 380 15.24 -15.37 27.00
CA ASP A 380 15.27 -14.35 28.04
C ASP A 380 13.94 -13.57 28.02
N PRO A 381 13.00 -13.85 28.93
CA PRO A 381 11.68 -13.23 28.91
C PRO A 381 11.74 -11.76 29.39
N PRO A 382 11.05 -10.83 28.72
CA PRO A 382 11.00 -9.42 29.14
C PRO A 382 10.49 -9.26 30.58
N ALA A 383 11.06 -8.32 31.33
CA ALA A 383 10.67 -8.07 32.72
C ALA A 383 9.17 -7.74 32.86
N GLU A 384 8.61 -7.04 31.88
CA GLU A 384 7.21 -6.67 31.83
C GLU A 384 6.28 -7.85 31.53
N LEU A 385 6.75 -8.87 30.80
CA LEU A 385 6.04 -10.14 30.63
C LEU A 385 6.00 -10.91 31.94
N LEU A 386 7.12 -10.98 32.66
CA LEU A 386 7.20 -11.61 33.99
C LEU A 386 6.24 -10.93 34.99
N GLU A 387 6.19 -9.60 34.97
CA GLU A 387 5.26 -8.83 35.80
C GLU A 387 3.79 -9.12 35.43
N ALA A 388 3.46 -9.17 34.14
CA ALA A 388 2.11 -9.52 33.68
C ALA A 388 1.70 -10.94 34.12
N LEU A 389 2.61 -11.91 34.03
CA LEU A 389 2.39 -13.30 34.50
C LEU A 389 2.14 -13.38 36.01
N ARG A 390 2.92 -12.64 36.82
CA ARG A 390 2.72 -12.57 38.27
C ARG A 390 1.33 -12.02 38.62
N ARG A 391 0.89 -10.96 37.94
CA ARG A 391 -0.44 -10.37 38.14
C ARG A 391 -1.56 -11.34 37.80
N LEU A 392 -1.42 -12.12 36.72
CA LEU A 392 -2.42 -13.11 36.33
C LEU A 392 -2.52 -14.29 37.30
N SER A 393 -1.37 -14.72 37.83
CA SER A 393 -1.28 -15.86 38.76
C SER A 393 -1.78 -15.50 40.16
N ALA A 394 -1.67 -14.23 40.55
CA ALA A 394 -2.10 -13.71 41.86
C ALA A 394 -3.61 -13.45 42.01
N GLY A 395 -4.42 -13.62 40.96
CA GLY A 395 -5.85 -13.28 40.95
C GLY A 395 -6.75 -14.12 41.89
N ALA A 396 -6.90 -13.68 43.14
CA ALA A 396 -7.87 -14.03 44.20
C ALA A 396 -8.36 -15.50 44.30
N ARG A 397 -7.71 -16.35 45.12
CA ARG A 397 -8.31 -17.62 45.57
C ARG A 397 -9.77 -17.41 46.01
N PRO A 398 -10.76 -18.17 45.51
CA PRO A 398 -12.09 -18.15 46.11
C PRO A 398 -11.91 -18.60 47.56
N VAL A 399 -12.16 -17.69 48.49
CA VAL A 399 -12.28 -18.04 49.91
C VAL A 399 -13.48 -18.97 49.98
N ARG A 400 -13.22 -20.22 50.35
CA ARG A 400 -14.25 -21.23 50.57
C ARG A 400 -15.06 -20.92 51.81
#